data_AF-A0A0C3K944-F1
#
_entry.id   AF-A0A0C3K944-F1
#
_cell.length_a   1.000
_cell.length_b   1.000
_cell.length_c   1.000
_cell.angle_alpha   90.00
_cell.angle_beta   90.00
_cell.angle_gamma   90.00
#
_symmetry.space_group_name_H-M   'P 1'
#
loop_
_entity.id
_entity.type
_entity.pdbx_description
1 polymer ?
#
loop_
_entity_poly.entity_id
_entity_poly.type
_entity_poly.pdbx_seq_one_letter_code
_entity_poly.pdbx_strand_id
1 'polypeptide(L)'
;MEDYSYFHLVPSTPNPSTIFGISCNRQIATAALLVKDVDVTRSIVQKAVVVLASKPVFGPIRDRLGVVTRALFQQRDFSDTKILIEFGNSLEVSLRTQLTESGLYIGTGLRALVHTFRQKTLVMLKALILQKKIMFFGHPVERLCTYQYSLISLIPSLLQTLDDCGSPPLAARAPSLSRPNSLKTSDRKSMLTYMGLPLDLFGKDAFFQPYLPLQQLDLLKDSQSWLCGSTNTIVTQQKEIDLLINTETATLEFRNPRVERLVALTPADRKWMDEIVRDVNDAWDDAEPTKHTLCFKGSDDYLRAKV
;
A
#
# COMPACT_ATOMS: atom_id res chain seq x y z
N MET A 1 -20.70 -4.36 -8.01
CA MET A 1 -19.70 -3.49 -7.36
C MET A 1 -18.31 -4.03 -7.72
N GLU A 2 -17.31 -3.18 -7.81
CA GLU A 2 -15.90 -3.58 -7.99
C GLU A 2 -15.19 -3.46 -6.66
N ASP A 3 -14.34 -4.43 -6.35
CA ASP A 3 -13.48 -4.38 -5.18
C ASP A 3 -12.03 -4.62 -5.61
N TYR A 4 -11.15 -3.73 -5.14
CA TYR A 4 -9.71 -3.83 -5.38
C TYR A 4 -8.98 -4.32 -4.12
N SER A 5 -7.94 -5.13 -4.33
CA SER A 5 -7.03 -5.54 -3.26
C SER A 5 -5.60 -5.55 -3.73
N TYR A 6 -4.68 -5.12 -2.87
CA TYR A 6 -3.25 -5.16 -3.12
C TYR A 6 -2.62 -6.22 -2.21
N PHE A 7 -1.68 -6.99 -2.73
CA PHE A 7 -1.03 -8.07 -1.99
C PHE A 7 0.38 -8.30 -2.53
N HIS A 8 1.23 -8.92 -1.72
CA HIS A 8 2.55 -9.35 -2.15
C HIS A 8 2.62 -10.86 -2.29
N LEU A 9 3.48 -11.31 -3.20
CA LEU A 9 3.89 -12.69 -3.37
C LEU A 9 5.41 -12.76 -3.34
N VAL A 10 5.93 -13.86 -2.81
CA VAL A 10 7.36 -14.17 -2.88
C VAL A 10 7.49 -15.52 -3.58
N PRO A 11 8.06 -15.55 -4.81
CA PRO A 11 8.17 -16.78 -5.56
C PRO A 11 9.24 -17.69 -4.95
N SER A 12 9.06 -19.00 -5.06
CA SER A 12 10.04 -19.99 -4.62
C SER A 12 11.20 -20.13 -5.62
N THR A 13 11.99 -19.08 -5.79
CA THR A 13 13.19 -19.05 -6.65
C THR A 13 14.47 -18.95 -5.82
N PRO A 14 15.67 -19.24 -6.38
CA PRO A 14 16.92 -19.15 -5.64
C PRO A 14 17.25 -17.75 -5.13
N ASN A 15 16.85 -16.72 -5.89
CA ASN A 15 17.00 -15.30 -5.53
C ASN A 15 15.62 -14.65 -5.55
N PRO A 16 14.79 -14.90 -4.52
CA PRO A 16 13.43 -14.41 -4.49
C PRO A 16 13.40 -12.90 -4.23
N SER A 17 12.46 -12.21 -4.87
CA SER A 17 12.12 -10.82 -4.59
C SER A 17 10.61 -10.67 -4.52
N THR A 18 10.17 -9.57 -3.93
CA THR A 18 8.75 -9.25 -3.76
C THR A 18 8.10 -8.99 -5.12
N ILE A 19 6.99 -9.67 -5.37
CA ILE A 19 6.09 -9.43 -6.50
C ILE A 19 4.84 -8.72 -5.98
N PHE A 20 4.46 -7.65 -6.66
CA PHE A 20 3.38 -6.75 -6.28
C PHE A 20 2.12 -7.10 -7.09
N GLY A 21 1.07 -7.51 -6.39
CA GLY A 21 -0.21 -7.90 -6.97
C GLY A 21 -1.29 -6.85 -6.71
N ILE A 22 -2.05 -6.53 -7.76
CA ILE A 22 -3.33 -5.82 -7.67
C ILE A 22 -4.40 -6.65 -8.33
N SER A 23 -5.52 -6.84 -7.64
CA SER A 23 -6.70 -7.49 -8.20
C SER A 23 -7.88 -6.53 -8.28
N CYS A 24 -8.73 -6.73 -9.28
CA CYS A 24 -10.06 -6.15 -9.37
C CYS A 24 -11.05 -7.30 -9.51
N ASN A 25 -11.94 -7.44 -8.54
CA ASN A 25 -12.93 -8.50 -8.54
C ASN A 25 -14.35 -7.97 -8.79
N ARG A 26 -15.15 -8.81 -9.43
CA ARG A 26 -16.57 -8.55 -9.69
C ARG A 26 -17.36 -9.85 -9.53
N GLN A 27 -18.67 -9.68 -9.42
CA GLN A 27 -19.63 -10.78 -9.34
C GLN A 27 -20.65 -10.67 -10.47
N ILE A 28 -21.11 -11.83 -10.95
CA ILE A 28 -22.18 -11.97 -11.95
C ILE A 28 -23.09 -13.13 -11.58
N ALA A 29 -24.39 -12.96 -11.78
CA ALA A 29 -25.35 -14.04 -11.61
C ALA A 29 -25.08 -15.14 -12.65
N THR A 30 -25.05 -16.40 -12.22
CA THR A 30 -24.82 -17.55 -13.09
C THR A 30 -25.83 -17.62 -14.24
N ALA A 31 -27.08 -17.18 -14.00
CA ALA A 31 -28.12 -17.11 -15.02
C ALA A 31 -27.83 -16.13 -16.16
N ALA A 32 -26.94 -15.15 -15.95
CA ALA A 32 -26.55 -14.18 -16.96
C ALA A 32 -25.37 -14.64 -17.84
N LEU A 33 -24.75 -15.79 -17.54
CA LEU A 33 -23.64 -16.34 -18.32
C LEU A 33 -24.14 -17.00 -19.61
N LEU A 34 -23.41 -16.76 -20.70
CA LEU A 34 -23.63 -17.42 -22.00
C LEU A 34 -23.05 -18.83 -21.99
N VAL A 35 -21.88 -18.99 -21.38
CA VAL A 35 -21.17 -20.27 -21.21
C VAL A 35 -21.04 -20.56 -19.72
N LYS A 36 -21.45 -21.77 -19.31
CA LYS A 36 -21.35 -22.25 -17.93
C LYS A 36 -20.37 -23.41 -17.88
N ASP A 37 -19.24 -23.18 -17.24
CA ASP A 37 -18.27 -24.25 -16.96
C ASP A 37 -18.85 -25.27 -15.96
N VAL A 38 -18.33 -26.49 -15.99
CA VAL A 38 -18.84 -27.64 -15.19
C VAL A 38 -18.77 -27.37 -13.67
N ASP A 39 -17.84 -26.53 -13.25
CA ASP A 39 -17.61 -26.12 -11.86
C ASP A 39 -18.55 -25.00 -11.37
N VAL A 40 -19.35 -24.41 -12.26
CA VAL A 40 -20.32 -23.36 -11.91
C VAL A 40 -21.57 -23.97 -11.27
N THR A 41 -21.46 -24.23 -9.97
CA THR A 41 -22.52 -24.87 -9.15
C THR A 41 -23.32 -23.88 -8.29
N ARG A 42 -22.88 -22.61 -8.21
CA ARG A 42 -23.48 -21.56 -7.38
C ARG A 42 -24.36 -20.62 -8.20
N SER A 43 -25.22 -19.85 -7.53
CA SER A 43 -26.08 -18.82 -8.16
C SER A 43 -25.32 -17.58 -8.62
N ILE A 44 -24.11 -17.37 -8.11
CA ILE A 44 -23.23 -16.24 -8.42
C ILE A 44 -21.83 -16.77 -8.71
N VAL A 45 -21.22 -16.25 -9.77
CA VAL A 45 -19.80 -16.42 -10.09
C VAL A 45 -19.03 -15.18 -9.66
N GLN A 46 -17.95 -15.39 -8.92
CA GLN A 46 -17.00 -14.34 -8.52
C GLN A 46 -15.65 -14.66 -9.14
N LYS A 47 -15.12 -13.71 -9.92
CA LYS A 47 -13.80 -13.80 -10.56
C LYS A 47 -13.06 -12.47 -10.39
N ALA A 48 -11.74 -12.52 -10.50
CA ALA A 48 -10.89 -11.35 -10.43
C ALA A 48 -9.89 -11.35 -11.58
N VAL A 49 -9.60 -10.17 -12.12
CA VAL A 49 -8.41 -9.96 -12.97
C VAL A 49 -7.29 -9.49 -12.07
N VAL A 50 -6.11 -10.10 -12.22
CA VAL A 50 -4.94 -9.86 -11.39
C VAL A 50 -3.78 -9.40 -12.26
N VAL A 51 -3.09 -8.34 -11.85
CA VAL A 51 -1.82 -7.93 -12.43
C VAL A 51 -0.72 -8.16 -11.39
N LEU A 52 0.35 -8.82 -11.82
CA LEU A 52 1.57 -9.01 -11.05
C LEU A 52 2.69 -8.16 -11.67
N ALA A 53 3.40 -7.40 -10.84
CA ALA A 53 4.47 -6.51 -11.27
C ALA A 53 5.68 -6.64 -10.35
N SER A 54 6.86 -6.31 -10.88
CA SER A 54 8.11 -6.25 -10.09
C SER A 54 8.24 -4.99 -9.25
N LYS A 55 7.38 -3.98 -9.46
CA LYS A 55 7.33 -2.73 -8.69
C LYS A 55 5.88 -2.36 -8.38
N PRO A 56 5.61 -1.64 -7.27
CA PRO A 56 4.26 -1.30 -6.80
C PRO A 56 3.61 -0.14 -7.59
N VAL A 57 3.54 -0.23 -8.91
CA VAL A 57 2.94 0.78 -9.81
C VAL A 57 1.40 0.68 -9.84
N PHE A 58 0.76 0.67 -8.67
CA PHE A 58 -0.67 0.34 -8.54
C PHE A 58 -1.59 1.36 -9.19
N GLY A 59 -1.37 2.66 -8.99
CA GLY A 59 -2.24 3.70 -9.55
C GLY A 59 -2.39 3.61 -11.07
N PRO A 60 -1.29 3.58 -11.84
CA PRO A 60 -1.36 3.42 -13.30
C PRO A 60 -2.04 2.13 -13.76
N ILE A 61 -1.95 1.04 -12.98
CA ILE A 61 -2.61 -0.23 -13.29
C ILE A 61 -4.11 -0.17 -13.00
N ARG A 62 -4.48 0.42 -11.85
CA ARG A 62 -5.81 0.32 -11.23
C ARG A 62 -6.94 0.75 -12.18
N ASP A 63 -6.81 1.89 -12.86
CA ASP A 63 -7.88 2.40 -13.73
C ASP A 63 -8.13 1.50 -14.94
N ARG A 64 -7.06 1.01 -15.57
CA ARG A 64 -7.16 0.11 -16.73
C ARG A 64 -7.67 -1.27 -16.32
N LEU A 65 -7.25 -1.75 -15.16
CA LEU A 65 -7.69 -3.02 -14.60
C LEU A 65 -9.20 -3.04 -14.37
N GLY A 66 -9.77 -1.95 -13.85
CA GLY A 66 -11.22 -1.79 -13.71
C GLY A 66 -11.96 -1.88 -15.05
N VAL A 67 -11.46 -1.17 -16.07
CA VAL A 67 -12.04 -1.20 -17.42
C VAL A 67 -12.02 -2.63 -17.99
N VAL A 68 -10.87 -3.31 -17.92
CA VAL A 68 -10.75 -4.66 -18.49
C VAL A 68 -11.61 -5.67 -17.74
N THR A 69 -11.72 -5.54 -16.42
CA THR A 69 -12.54 -6.44 -15.60
C THR A 69 -14.02 -6.26 -15.94
N ARG A 70 -14.49 -5.03 -16.16
CA ARG A 70 -15.86 -4.79 -16.64
C ARG A 70 -16.09 -5.44 -17.99
N ALA A 71 -15.18 -5.23 -18.93
CA ALA A 71 -15.31 -5.76 -20.27
C ALA A 71 -15.29 -7.30 -20.29
N LEU A 72 -14.41 -7.94 -19.50
CA LEU A 72 -14.41 -9.40 -19.30
C LEU A 72 -15.75 -9.91 -18.78
N PHE A 73 -16.34 -9.25 -17.77
CA PHE A 73 -17.64 -9.65 -17.24
C PHE A 73 -18.81 -9.37 -18.21
N GLN A 74 -18.67 -8.37 -19.08
CA GLN A 74 -19.66 -8.06 -20.12
C GLN A 74 -19.68 -9.08 -21.25
N GLN A 75 -18.56 -9.77 -21.51
CA GLN A 75 -18.51 -10.88 -22.47
C GLN A 75 -19.44 -12.03 -22.04
N ARG A 76 -19.68 -12.21 -20.73
CA ARG A 76 -20.52 -13.29 -20.16
C ARG A 76 -20.06 -14.71 -20.52
N ASP A 77 -18.85 -14.82 -21.07
CA ASP A 77 -18.13 -16.03 -21.40
C ASP A 77 -16.68 -15.84 -20.92
N PHE A 78 -16.30 -16.56 -19.88
CA PHE A 78 -14.97 -16.45 -19.28
C PHE A 78 -13.93 -17.33 -19.95
N SER A 79 -14.31 -18.13 -20.95
CA SER A 79 -13.35 -18.89 -21.77
C SER A 79 -12.64 -17.99 -22.79
N ASP A 80 -13.28 -16.87 -23.19
CA ASP A 80 -12.65 -15.85 -24.03
C ASP A 80 -11.68 -14.97 -23.23
N THR A 81 -10.40 -15.32 -23.33
CA THR A 81 -9.31 -14.63 -22.62
C THR A 81 -8.57 -13.61 -23.50
N LYS A 82 -9.01 -13.38 -24.75
CA LYS A 82 -8.32 -12.47 -25.69
C LYS A 82 -8.15 -11.07 -25.13
N ILE A 83 -9.18 -10.56 -24.45
CA ILE A 83 -9.16 -9.25 -23.83
C ILE A 83 -8.07 -9.11 -22.75
N LEU A 84 -7.74 -10.21 -22.06
CA LEU A 84 -6.69 -10.23 -21.05
C LEU A 84 -5.29 -10.20 -21.69
N ILE A 85 -5.11 -10.88 -22.82
CA ILE A 85 -3.86 -10.87 -23.60
C ILE A 85 -3.59 -9.47 -24.14
N GLU A 86 -4.58 -8.86 -24.77
CA GLU A 86 -4.47 -7.49 -25.31
C GLU A 86 -4.18 -6.46 -24.21
N PHE A 87 -4.85 -6.61 -23.06
CA PHE A 87 -4.62 -5.79 -21.89
C PHE A 87 -3.19 -5.93 -21.36
N GLY A 88 -2.68 -7.16 -21.21
CA GLY A 88 -1.31 -7.41 -20.76
C GLY A 88 -0.28 -6.72 -21.64
N ASN A 89 -0.39 -6.90 -22.96
CA ASN A 89 0.52 -6.28 -23.94
C ASN A 89 0.47 -4.75 -23.89
N SER A 90 -0.74 -4.16 -23.84
CA SER A 90 -0.93 -2.71 -23.77
C SER A 90 -0.42 -2.12 -22.44
N LEU A 91 -0.66 -2.84 -21.34
CA LEU A 91 -0.25 -2.42 -20.01
C LEU A 91 1.27 -2.42 -19.88
N GLU A 92 1.95 -3.47 -20.34
CA GLU A 92 3.40 -3.57 -20.24
C GLU A 92 4.11 -2.40 -20.94
N VAL A 93 3.70 -2.08 -22.18
CA VAL A 93 4.25 -0.94 -22.92
C VAL A 93 4.05 0.36 -22.17
N SER A 94 2.87 0.56 -21.59
CA SER A 94 2.54 1.78 -20.86
C SER A 94 3.24 1.89 -19.51
N LEU A 95 3.52 0.79 -18.81
CA LEU A 95 4.12 0.84 -17.48
C LEU A 95 5.61 1.13 -17.53
N ARG A 96 6.31 0.78 -18.62
CA ARG A 96 7.74 1.07 -18.79
C ARG A 96 8.07 2.55 -18.63
N THR A 97 7.16 3.45 -19.03
CA THR A 97 7.34 4.91 -18.89
C THR A 97 6.96 5.43 -17.50
N GLN A 98 6.28 4.63 -16.67
CA GLN A 98 5.77 4.99 -15.34
C GLN A 98 6.63 4.47 -14.19
N LEU A 99 7.77 3.82 -14.47
CA LEU A 99 8.73 3.32 -13.46
C LEU A 99 9.60 4.46 -12.87
N THR A 100 8.98 5.58 -12.52
CA THR A 100 9.61 6.74 -11.88
C THR A 100 9.14 6.87 -10.43
N GLU A 101 9.83 7.68 -9.61
CA GLU A 101 9.40 7.98 -8.24
C GLU A 101 7.97 8.52 -8.22
N SER A 102 7.67 9.50 -9.09
CA SER A 102 6.34 10.06 -9.25
C SER A 102 5.30 9.03 -9.68
N GLY A 103 5.66 8.11 -10.59
CA GLY A 103 4.76 7.04 -11.03
C GLY A 103 4.37 6.06 -9.92
N LEU A 104 5.27 5.81 -8.96
CA LEU A 104 4.98 5.01 -7.76
C LEU A 104 4.09 5.74 -6.75
N TYR A 105 4.07 7.07 -6.77
CA TYR A 105 3.17 7.87 -5.94
C TYR A 105 1.75 7.96 -6.50
N ILE A 106 1.55 7.70 -7.80
CA ILE A 106 0.21 7.64 -8.40
C ILE A 106 -0.58 6.51 -7.72
N GLY A 107 -1.77 6.84 -7.22
CA GLY A 107 -2.64 5.90 -6.50
C GLY A 107 -2.37 5.82 -5.00
N THR A 108 -1.35 6.52 -4.48
CA THR A 108 -1.31 6.88 -3.06
C THR A 108 -2.30 8.03 -2.80
N GLY A 109 -2.83 8.11 -1.59
CA GLY A 109 -3.78 9.12 -1.16
C GLY A 109 -3.31 9.75 0.15
N LEU A 110 -2.15 10.41 0.12
CA LEU A 110 -1.53 10.95 1.32
C LEU A 110 -2.37 12.08 1.92
N ARG A 111 -2.94 12.94 1.09
CA ARG A 111 -3.90 13.97 1.48
C ARG A 111 -5.12 13.36 2.18
N ALA A 112 -5.69 12.27 1.64
CA ALA A 112 -6.82 11.58 2.25
C ALA A 112 -6.44 10.93 3.60
N LEU A 113 -5.23 10.36 3.71
CA LEU A 113 -4.69 9.83 4.95
C LEU A 113 -4.57 10.95 6.01
N VAL A 114 -3.98 12.10 5.66
CA VAL A 114 -3.83 13.25 6.57
C VAL A 114 -5.18 13.86 6.95
N HIS A 115 -6.09 14.03 6.00
CA HIS A 115 -7.44 14.53 6.27
C HIS A 115 -8.17 13.62 7.29
N THR A 116 -8.11 12.31 7.08
CA THR A 116 -8.82 11.32 7.91
C THR A 116 -8.21 11.14 9.29
N PHE A 117 -6.88 10.97 9.37
CA PHE A 117 -6.19 10.65 10.62
C PHE A 117 -5.63 11.87 11.35
N ARG A 118 -5.53 13.02 10.68
CA ARG A 118 -5.02 14.29 11.22
C ARG A 118 -3.66 14.09 11.89
N GLN A 119 -3.50 14.56 13.13
CA GLN A 119 -2.27 14.39 13.92
C GLN A 119 -1.87 12.91 14.11
N LYS A 120 -2.81 11.97 14.06
CA LYS A 120 -2.52 10.53 14.20
C LYS A 120 -1.68 10.00 13.04
N THR A 121 -1.62 10.69 11.89
CA THR A 121 -0.71 10.35 10.79
C THR A 121 0.75 10.36 11.25
N LEU A 122 1.16 11.35 12.04
CA LEU A 122 2.51 11.41 12.59
C LEU A 122 2.76 10.30 13.62
N VAL A 123 1.75 9.93 14.40
CA VAL A 123 1.82 8.81 15.34
C VAL A 123 2.07 7.48 14.60
N MET A 124 1.35 7.24 13.49
CA MET A 124 1.55 6.07 12.63
C MET A 124 2.95 6.09 11.98
N LEU A 125 3.42 7.24 11.50
CA LEU A 125 4.76 7.38 10.91
C LEU A 125 5.87 7.09 11.93
N LYS A 126 5.75 7.63 13.15
CA LYS A 126 6.68 7.34 14.26
C LYS A 126 6.69 5.85 14.59
N ALA A 127 5.52 5.20 14.69
CA ALA A 127 5.43 3.77 14.94
C ALA A 127 6.11 2.95 13.83
N LEU A 128 5.93 3.35 12.57
CA LEU A 128 6.53 2.71 11.41
C LEU A 128 8.07 2.84 11.42
N ILE A 129 8.60 4.04 11.66
CA ILE A 129 10.05 4.29 11.75
C ILE A 129 10.67 3.52 12.92
N LEU A 130 9.94 3.37 14.02
CA LEU A 130 10.35 2.55 15.16
C LEU A 130 10.16 1.04 14.94
N GLN A 131 9.83 0.63 13.71
CA GLN A 131 9.61 -0.76 13.28
C GLN A 131 8.70 -1.52 14.25
N LYS A 132 7.51 -0.98 14.51
CA LYS A 132 6.48 -1.63 15.33
C LYS A 132 5.60 -2.56 14.51
N LYS A 133 4.86 -3.43 15.21
CA LYS A 133 3.90 -4.37 14.62
C LYS A 133 2.54 -3.69 14.40
N ILE A 134 2.33 -3.14 13.20
CA ILE A 134 1.21 -2.26 12.87
C ILE A 134 0.19 -2.98 11.99
N MET A 135 -1.04 -3.11 12.48
CA MET A 135 -2.15 -3.71 11.74
C MET A 135 -3.19 -2.65 11.39
N PHE A 136 -3.45 -2.46 10.11
CA PHE A 136 -4.62 -1.75 9.61
C PHE A 136 -5.79 -2.71 9.49
N PHE A 137 -7.01 -2.26 9.81
CA PHE A 137 -8.21 -3.04 9.58
C PHE A 137 -9.41 -2.18 9.21
N GLY A 138 -10.35 -2.77 8.46
CA GLY A 138 -11.58 -2.11 8.02
C GLY A 138 -11.77 -2.17 6.50
N HIS A 139 -12.93 -1.70 6.05
CA HIS A 139 -13.35 -1.68 4.65
C HIS A 139 -13.42 -0.24 4.10
N PRO A 140 -13.43 -0.08 2.75
CA PRO A 140 -13.16 -1.10 1.73
C PRO A 140 -11.68 -1.49 1.66
N VAL A 141 -11.38 -2.67 1.12
CA VAL A 141 -10.01 -3.22 1.03
C VAL A 141 -9.08 -2.30 0.22
N GLU A 142 -9.58 -1.65 -0.83
CA GLU A 142 -8.79 -0.69 -1.60
C GLU A 142 -8.28 0.45 -0.72
N ARG A 143 -9.14 1.03 0.13
CA ARG A 143 -8.77 2.09 1.07
C ARG A 143 -7.78 1.58 2.12
N LEU A 144 -8.02 0.38 2.63
CA LEU A 144 -7.13 -0.29 3.57
C LEU A 144 -5.70 -0.38 3.01
N CYS A 145 -5.55 -0.84 1.76
CA CYS A 145 -4.25 -0.96 1.12
C CYS A 145 -3.64 0.42 0.77
N THR A 146 -4.43 1.34 0.21
CA THR A 146 -3.92 2.66 -0.19
C THR A 146 -3.46 3.50 0.99
N TYR A 147 -4.10 3.43 2.16
CA TYR A 147 -3.61 4.11 3.37
C TYR A 147 -2.24 3.60 3.82
N GLN A 148 -1.99 2.29 3.74
CA GLN A 148 -0.68 1.73 4.07
C GLN A 148 0.40 2.21 3.10
N TYR A 149 0.13 2.17 1.78
CA TYR A 149 1.07 2.72 0.79
C TYR A 149 1.28 4.23 0.95
N SER A 150 0.24 4.97 1.32
CA SER A 150 0.34 6.41 1.58
C SER A 150 1.25 6.69 2.76
N LEU A 151 1.13 5.91 3.85
CA LEU A 151 1.98 6.02 5.03
C LEU A 151 3.45 5.76 4.70
N ILE A 152 3.77 4.66 4.01
CA ILE A 152 5.17 4.35 3.67
C ILE A 152 5.71 5.30 2.59
N SER A 153 4.85 5.93 1.77
CA SER A 153 5.28 6.93 0.77
C SER A 153 5.83 8.22 1.37
N LEU A 154 5.63 8.44 2.68
CA LEU A 154 6.24 9.54 3.42
C LEU A 154 7.75 9.37 3.63
N ILE A 155 8.27 8.15 3.47
CA ILE A 155 9.70 7.89 3.61
C ILE A 155 10.33 8.00 2.22
N PRO A 156 11.27 8.95 2.02
CA PRO A 156 11.87 9.18 0.71
C PRO A 156 12.47 7.91 0.12
N SER A 157 12.21 7.68 -1.17
CA SER A 157 12.68 6.53 -1.94
C SER A 157 12.26 5.13 -1.44
N LEU A 158 11.45 5.00 -0.38
CA LEU A 158 11.09 3.69 0.18
C LEU A 158 10.30 2.83 -0.82
N LEU A 159 9.36 3.41 -1.57
CA LEU A 159 8.59 2.68 -2.59
C LEU A 159 9.45 2.08 -3.71
N GLN A 160 10.65 2.63 -3.93
CA GLN A 160 11.58 2.13 -4.96
C GLN A 160 12.35 0.90 -4.48
N THR A 161 12.44 0.68 -3.16
CA THR A 161 13.28 -0.34 -2.51
C THR A 161 12.47 -1.35 -1.69
N LEU A 162 11.26 -1.69 -2.16
CA LEU A 162 10.39 -2.68 -1.51
C LEU A 162 10.67 -4.13 -1.95
N ASP A 163 11.82 -4.39 -2.59
CA ASP A 163 12.15 -5.70 -3.17
C ASP A 163 12.21 -6.81 -2.10
N ASP A 164 12.56 -6.49 -0.86
CA ASP A 164 12.62 -7.44 0.26
C ASP A 164 11.35 -7.47 1.13
N CYS A 165 10.34 -6.64 0.86
CA CYS A 165 9.26 -6.42 1.83
C CYS A 165 8.22 -7.55 1.96
N GLY A 166 8.13 -8.46 0.99
CA GLY A 166 7.05 -9.44 0.91
C GLY A 166 7.20 -10.64 1.85
N SER A 167 8.37 -10.86 2.45
CA SER A 167 8.58 -11.97 3.38
C SER A 167 9.77 -11.74 4.31
N PRO A 168 9.66 -12.10 5.61
CA PRO A 168 10.72 -11.84 6.61
C PRO A 168 12.13 -12.36 6.28
N PRO A 169 12.33 -13.50 5.60
CA PRO A 169 13.67 -13.98 5.26
C PRO A 169 14.39 -13.18 4.17
N LEU A 170 13.69 -12.29 3.44
CA LEU A 170 14.31 -11.51 2.38
C LEU A 170 15.22 -10.41 2.95
N ALA A 171 16.43 -10.31 2.39
CA ALA A 171 17.45 -9.38 2.87
C ALA A 171 18.50 -9.08 1.78
N ALA A 172 18.11 -9.03 0.51
CA ALA A 172 19.04 -8.80 -0.58
C ALA A 172 19.67 -7.40 -0.53
N ARG A 173 18.96 -6.41 0.02
CA ARG A 173 19.43 -5.03 0.13
C ARG A 173 20.48 -4.84 1.21
N ALA A 174 20.30 -5.43 2.39
CA ALA A 174 21.16 -5.15 3.55
C ALA A 174 22.67 -5.32 3.28
N PRO A 175 23.15 -6.37 2.57
CA PRO A 175 24.57 -6.52 2.21
C PRO A 175 25.12 -5.45 1.26
N SER A 176 24.26 -4.76 0.51
CA SER A 176 24.66 -3.70 -0.42
C SER A 176 24.85 -2.34 0.26
N LEU A 177 24.43 -2.20 1.51
CA LEU A 177 24.47 -0.94 2.24
C LEU A 177 25.89 -0.67 2.76
N SER A 178 26.34 0.57 2.59
CA SER A 178 27.61 1.06 3.15
C SER A 178 27.43 2.44 3.74
N ARG A 179 28.23 2.76 4.76
CA ARG A 179 28.19 4.08 5.39
C ARG A 179 28.75 5.12 4.40
N PRO A 180 28.00 6.18 4.07
CA PRO A 180 28.47 7.22 3.19
C PRO A 180 29.65 7.97 3.81
N ASN A 181 30.67 8.25 3.00
CA ASN A 181 31.93 8.88 3.41
C ASN A 181 32.04 10.36 2.98
N SER A 182 31.10 10.85 2.18
CA SER A 182 31.10 12.21 1.65
C SER A 182 29.67 12.71 1.43
N LEU A 183 29.51 14.03 1.44
CA LEU A 183 28.24 14.72 1.27
C LEU A 183 28.38 15.77 0.17
N LYS A 184 27.56 15.67 -0.87
CA LYS A 184 27.38 16.71 -1.89
C LYS A 184 26.00 17.34 -1.68
N THR A 185 25.97 18.51 -1.06
CA THR A 185 24.72 19.21 -0.71
C THR A 185 23.88 19.65 -1.91
N SER A 186 24.52 19.79 -3.09
CA SER A 186 23.84 20.08 -4.35
C SER A 186 23.18 18.87 -5.03
N ASP A 187 23.45 17.65 -4.55
CA ASP A 187 22.89 16.41 -5.08
C ASP A 187 21.91 15.79 -4.08
N ARG A 188 20.61 15.79 -4.44
CA ARG A 188 19.54 15.20 -3.63
C ARG A 188 19.84 13.75 -3.26
N LYS A 189 20.39 12.96 -4.18
CA LYS A 189 20.71 11.55 -3.93
C LYS A 189 21.83 11.42 -2.90
N SER A 190 22.88 12.25 -3.01
CA SER A 190 23.96 12.28 -2.01
C SER A 190 23.45 12.68 -0.62
N MET A 191 22.57 13.67 -0.54
CA MET A 191 21.93 14.09 0.72
C MET A 191 21.12 12.96 1.35
N LEU A 192 20.23 12.32 0.58
CA LEU A 192 19.39 11.23 1.07
C LEU A 192 20.23 10.04 1.56
N THR A 193 21.23 9.62 0.78
CA THR A 193 22.14 8.54 1.20
C THR A 193 22.88 8.90 2.48
N TYR A 194 23.37 10.14 2.61
CA TYR A 194 24.06 10.61 3.83
C TYR A 194 23.17 10.58 5.08
N MET A 195 21.87 10.85 4.91
CA MET A 195 20.86 10.74 5.96
C MET A 195 20.42 9.29 6.26
N GLY A 196 20.95 8.30 5.54
CA GLY A 196 20.60 6.88 5.71
C GLY A 196 19.32 6.45 5.00
N LEU A 197 18.86 7.21 4.00
CA LEU A 197 17.64 6.92 3.25
C LEU A 197 17.91 6.15 1.94
N PRO A 198 16.95 5.33 1.46
CA PRO A 198 15.72 4.94 2.17
C PRO A 198 16.02 4.05 3.38
N LEU A 199 15.16 4.10 4.40
CA LEU A 199 15.26 3.22 5.57
C LEU A 199 14.99 1.76 5.17
N ASP A 200 15.69 0.81 5.81
CA ASP A 200 15.50 -0.63 5.59
C ASP A 200 14.38 -1.21 6.46
N LEU A 201 13.16 -0.66 6.33
CA LEU A 201 12.07 -0.97 7.26
C LEU A 201 11.54 -2.40 7.16
N PHE A 202 11.59 -2.97 5.95
CA PHE A 202 11.02 -4.29 5.61
C PHE A 202 12.10 -5.23 5.07
N GLY A 203 13.32 -5.14 5.61
CA GLY A 203 14.39 -6.10 5.37
C GLY A 203 14.24 -7.33 6.26
N LYS A 204 15.38 -7.95 6.60
CA LYS A 204 15.43 -9.18 7.40
C LYS A 204 14.54 -9.12 8.67
N ASP A 205 13.78 -10.18 8.90
CA ASP A 205 12.89 -10.38 10.04
C ASP A 205 11.72 -9.36 10.10
N ALA A 206 11.46 -8.65 9.00
CA ALA A 206 10.37 -7.70 8.86
C ALA A 206 9.62 -7.87 7.53
N PHE A 207 8.35 -7.48 7.47
CA PHE A 207 7.60 -7.55 6.22
C PHE A 207 6.47 -6.52 6.12
N PHE A 208 6.02 -6.29 4.89
CA PHE A 208 4.86 -5.49 4.56
C PHE A 208 3.90 -6.35 3.76
N GLN A 209 2.65 -6.49 4.22
CA GLN A 209 1.60 -7.20 3.49
C GLN A 209 0.31 -6.36 3.49
N PRO A 210 0.03 -5.62 2.39
CA PRO A 210 -1.08 -4.66 2.35
C PRO A 210 -2.46 -5.32 2.57
N TYR A 211 -2.59 -6.59 2.21
CA TYR A 211 -3.74 -7.43 2.56
C TYR A 211 -3.26 -8.82 3.00
N LEU A 212 -3.33 -9.09 4.30
CA LEU A 212 -2.92 -10.33 4.95
C LEU A 212 -4.13 -11.27 5.09
N PRO A 213 -4.13 -12.41 4.38
CA PRO A 213 -5.15 -13.44 4.53
C PRO A 213 -4.88 -14.26 5.80
N LEU A 214 -5.93 -14.92 6.31
CA LEU A 214 -5.86 -15.73 7.54
C LEU A 214 -4.82 -16.87 7.44
N GLN A 215 -4.59 -17.39 6.25
CA GLN A 215 -3.64 -18.48 5.98
C GLN A 215 -2.18 -18.08 6.23
N GLN A 216 -1.88 -16.78 6.29
CA GLN A 216 -0.52 -16.25 6.51
C GLN A 216 -0.31 -15.74 7.94
N LEU A 217 -1.20 -16.09 8.88
CA LEU A 217 -1.16 -15.60 10.26
C LEU A 217 0.16 -15.91 10.97
N ASP A 218 0.76 -17.06 10.68
CA ASP A 218 1.99 -17.50 11.36
C ASP A 218 3.18 -16.58 11.05
N LEU A 219 3.18 -15.87 9.91
CA LEU A 219 4.21 -14.87 9.61
C LEU A 219 4.27 -13.75 10.66
N LEU A 220 3.17 -13.44 11.34
CA LEU A 220 3.13 -12.37 12.35
C LEU A 220 3.93 -12.70 13.61
N LYS A 221 4.02 -13.99 13.96
CA LYS A 221 4.67 -14.48 15.17
C LYS A 221 6.18 -14.45 15.04
N ASP A 222 6.67 -14.93 13.91
CA ASP A 222 8.11 -15.12 13.66
C ASP A 222 8.83 -13.82 13.26
N SER A 223 8.07 -12.78 12.92
CA SER A 223 8.60 -11.49 12.49
C SER A 223 8.83 -10.53 13.67
N GLN A 224 9.92 -9.77 13.62
CA GLN A 224 10.23 -8.73 14.59
C GLN A 224 9.35 -7.48 14.41
N SER A 225 9.10 -7.09 13.16
CA SER A 225 8.26 -5.93 12.83
C SER A 225 7.48 -6.17 11.55
N TRP A 226 6.35 -5.50 11.40
CA TRP A 226 5.57 -5.60 10.17
C TRP A 226 4.53 -4.50 10.06
N LEU A 227 4.17 -4.20 8.81
CA LEU A 227 2.99 -3.41 8.45
C LEU A 227 2.03 -4.35 7.71
N CYS A 228 0.81 -4.51 8.20
CA CYS A 228 -0.16 -5.40 7.56
C CYS A 228 -1.54 -4.76 7.52
N GLY A 229 -2.38 -5.20 6.58
CA GLY A 229 -3.80 -4.87 6.54
C GLY A 229 -4.66 -6.13 6.54
N SER A 230 -5.77 -6.16 7.26
CA SER A 230 -6.75 -7.24 7.11
C SER A 230 -8.18 -6.77 7.37
N THR A 231 -9.15 -7.41 6.71
CA THR A 231 -10.57 -7.27 7.03
C THR A 231 -11.06 -8.37 7.96
N ASN A 232 -10.23 -9.38 8.23
CA ASN A 232 -10.61 -10.53 9.03
C ASN A 232 -10.41 -10.23 10.52
N THR A 233 -11.49 -10.33 11.30
CA THR A 233 -11.48 -10.05 12.74
C THR A 233 -10.63 -11.03 13.56
N ILE A 234 -10.38 -12.25 13.06
CA ILE A 234 -9.48 -13.21 13.72
C ILE A 234 -8.03 -12.71 13.64
N VAL A 235 -7.66 -12.12 12.49
CA VAL A 235 -6.33 -11.51 12.31
C VAL A 235 -6.17 -10.29 13.22
N THR A 236 -7.23 -9.49 13.42
CA THR A 236 -7.16 -8.34 14.32
C THR A 236 -7.10 -8.70 15.79
N GLN A 237 -7.37 -9.96 16.18
CA GLN A 237 -7.30 -10.42 17.58
C GLN A 237 -5.91 -10.92 18.00
N GLN A 238 -4.92 -10.92 17.11
CA GLN A 238 -3.58 -11.40 17.43
C GLN A 238 -2.90 -10.56 18.53
N LYS A 239 -2.16 -11.23 19.42
CA LYS A 239 -1.53 -10.58 20.59
C LYS A 239 -0.25 -9.84 20.22
N GLU A 240 0.33 -10.19 19.09
CA GLU A 240 1.57 -9.66 18.54
C GLU A 240 1.39 -8.23 18.00
N ILE A 241 0.15 -7.79 17.77
CA ILE A 241 -0.13 -6.44 17.26
C ILE A 241 0.24 -5.41 18.33
N ASP A 242 1.12 -4.47 18.03
CA ASP A 242 1.45 -3.35 18.93
C ASP A 242 0.43 -2.20 18.78
N LEU A 243 0.06 -1.90 17.53
CA LEU A 243 -0.81 -0.80 17.13
C LEU A 243 -1.84 -1.30 16.12
N LEU A 244 -3.12 -1.27 16.50
CA LEU A 244 -4.24 -1.60 15.64
C LEU A 244 -4.93 -0.31 15.16
N ILE A 245 -5.13 -0.17 13.85
CA ILE A 245 -5.64 1.05 13.21
C ILE A 245 -6.93 0.73 12.47
N ASN A 246 -8.04 1.33 12.92
CA ASN A 246 -9.32 1.22 12.24
C ASN A 246 -9.40 2.28 11.12
N THR A 247 -9.54 1.83 9.87
CA THR A 247 -9.60 2.71 8.70
C THR A 247 -10.96 3.35 8.46
N GLU A 248 -12.01 2.86 9.10
CA GLU A 248 -13.38 3.37 9.02
C GLU A 248 -13.64 4.46 10.05
N THR A 249 -13.19 4.25 11.29
CA THR A 249 -13.38 5.20 12.40
C THR A 249 -12.17 6.10 12.65
N ALA A 250 -11.06 5.88 11.94
CA ALA A 250 -9.79 6.56 12.15
C ALA A 250 -9.26 6.46 13.59
N THR A 251 -9.55 5.36 14.29
CA THR A 251 -9.10 5.11 15.67
C THR A 251 -7.81 4.31 15.72
N LEU A 252 -6.96 4.64 16.68
CA LEU A 252 -5.72 3.93 16.98
C LEU A 252 -5.90 3.24 18.34
N GLU A 253 -5.73 1.93 18.39
CA GLU A 253 -5.73 1.13 19.61
C GLU A 253 -4.30 0.64 19.87
N PHE A 254 -3.70 1.10 20.97
CA PHE A 254 -2.40 0.63 21.41
C PHE A 254 -2.56 -0.58 22.31
N ARG A 255 -2.08 -1.74 21.86
CA ARG A 255 -2.00 -2.95 22.68
C ARG A 255 -0.71 -3.03 23.48
N ASN A 256 0.29 -2.27 23.05
CA ASN A 256 1.55 -2.09 23.75
C ASN A 256 1.65 -0.65 24.32
N PRO A 257 1.43 -0.45 25.64
CA PRO A 257 1.51 0.87 26.27
C PRO A 257 2.90 1.51 26.24
N ARG A 258 3.96 0.74 25.93
CA ARG A 258 5.30 1.31 25.72
C ARG A 258 5.36 1.99 24.36
N VAL A 259 4.74 1.41 23.33
CA VAL A 259 4.68 2.02 21.99
C VAL A 259 3.94 3.33 22.05
N GLU A 260 2.77 3.39 22.71
CA GLU A 260 2.00 4.62 22.88
C GLU A 260 2.84 5.78 23.46
N ARG A 261 3.64 5.49 24.49
CA ARG A 261 4.56 6.47 25.09
C ARG A 261 5.66 6.92 24.14
N LEU A 262 6.24 6.00 23.36
CA LEU A 262 7.31 6.31 22.41
C LEU A 262 6.84 7.17 21.23
N VAL A 263 5.60 6.99 20.79
CA VAL A 263 5.04 7.71 19.63
C VAL A 263 4.24 8.95 20.02
N ALA A 264 4.16 9.27 21.32
CA ALA A 264 3.45 10.42 21.83
C ALA A 264 3.91 11.72 21.14
N LEU A 265 2.95 12.59 20.83
CA LEU A 265 3.21 13.87 20.17
C LEU A 265 3.57 14.94 21.20
N THR A 266 4.73 15.57 20.99
CA THR A 266 5.15 16.77 21.71
C THR A 266 4.27 17.97 21.31
N PRO A 267 4.29 19.08 22.07
CA PRO A 267 3.61 20.30 21.66
C PRO A 267 4.07 20.82 20.29
N ALA A 268 5.36 20.69 19.97
CA ALA A 268 5.91 21.07 18.67
C ALA A 268 5.36 20.20 17.54
N ASP A 269 5.29 18.87 17.75
CA ASP A 269 4.70 17.93 16.79
C ASP A 269 3.25 18.28 16.49
N ARG A 270 2.45 18.60 17.52
CA ARG A 270 1.03 18.95 17.37
C ARG A 270 0.86 20.23 16.57
N LYS A 271 1.62 21.28 16.92
CA LYS A 271 1.59 22.55 16.21
C LYS A 271 1.93 22.38 14.73
N TRP A 272 3.00 21.63 14.44
CA TRP A 272 3.41 21.34 13.06
C TRP A 272 2.33 20.56 12.30
N MET A 273 1.74 19.53 12.93
CA MET A 273 0.65 18.79 12.31
C MET A 273 -0.62 19.63 12.12
N ASP A 274 -0.92 20.57 13.00
CA ASP A 274 -2.09 21.46 12.84
C ASP A 274 -1.95 22.36 11.60
N GLU A 275 -0.74 22.85 11.32
CA GLU A 275 -0.45 23.60 10.10
C GLU A 275 -0.66 22.74 8.85
N ILE A 276 -0.16 21.51 8.85
CA ILE A 276 -0.33 20.55 7.75
C ILE A 276 -1.81 20.19 7.54
N VAL A 277 -2.53 19.88 8.62
CA VAL A 277 -3.94 19.52 8.56
C VAL A 277 -4.78 20.68 8.05
N ARG A 278 -4.48 21.91 8.47
CA ARG A 278 -5.13 23.11 7.94
C ARG A 278 -4.91 23.21 6.43
N ASP A 279 -3.66 23.10 5.98
CA ASP A 279 -3.34 23.22 4.55
C ASP A 279 -4.03 22.14 3.69
N VAL A 280 -4.21 20.93 4.23
CA VAL A 280 -4.97 19.85 3.57
C VAL A 280 -6.46 20.17 3.53
N ASN A 281 -7.04 20.61 4.65
CA ASN A 281 -8.47 20.88 4.79
C ASN A 281 -8.91 22.11 4.00
N ASP A 282 -8.09 23.16 3.94
CA ASP A 282 -8.39 24.38 3.18
C ASP A 282 -8.53 24.09 1.67
N ALA A 283 -7.83 23.06 1.19
CA ALA A 283 -7.91 22.60 -0.20
C ALA A 283 -8.88 21.41 -0.36
N TRP A 284 -9.55 20.96 0.70
CA TRP A 284 -10.37 19.75 0.69
C TRP A 284 -11.74 19.98 0.06
N ASP A 285 -12.20 19.03 -0.74
CA ASP A 285 -13.52 19.04 -1.36
C ASP A 285 -14.19 17.69 -1.08
N ASP A 286 -15.28 17.72 -0.31
CA ASP A 286 -16.04 16.53 0.07
C ASP A 286 -16.79 15.89 -1.12
N ALA A 287 -17.10 16.67 -2.16
CA ALA A 287 -17.73 16.15 -3.36
C ALA A 287 -16.74 15.37 -4.24
N GLU A 288 -15.45 15.77 -4.23
CA GLU A 288 -14.39 15.12 -5.01
C GLU A 288 -13.11 14.84 -4.18
N PRO A 289 -13.17 13.92 -3.18
CA PRO A 289 -12.04 13.65 -2.26
C PRO A 289 -10.76 13.17 -2.94
N THR A 290 -10.91 12.49 -4.07
CA THR A 290 -9.82 11.87 -4.85
C THR A 290 -9.28 12.77 -5.95
N LYS A 291 -9.84 13.97 -6.15
CA LYS A 291 -9.35 14.89 -7.18
C LYS A 291 -8.04 15.51 -6.76
N HIS A 292 -7.05 15.39 -7.63
CA HIS A 292 -5.80 16.13 -7.49
C HIS A 292 -6.11 17.63 -7.58
N THR A 293 -5.86 18.36 -6.50
CA THR A 293 -6.00 19.82 -6.50
C THR A 293 -4.98 20.42 -7.45
N LEU A 294 -5.38 21.39 -8.28
CA LEU A 294 -4.43 22.17 -9.08
C LEU A 294 -3.49 23.01 -8.20
N CYS A 295 -3.85 23.21 -6.92
CA CYS A 295 -3.00 23.86 -5.93
C CYS A 295 -1.95 22.87 -5.40
N PHE A 296 -0.67 23.29 -5.46
CA PHE A 296 0.43 22.55 -4.85
C PHE A 296 0.26 22.45 -3.33
N LYS A 297 -0.12 23.55 -2.68
CA LYS A 297 -0.31 23.58 -1.22
C LYS A 297 -1.44 22.63 -0.80
N GLY A 298 -1.17 21.75 0.15
CA GLY A 298 -2.12 20.72 0.59
C GLY A 298 -2.21 19.48 -0.31
N SER A 299 -1.45 19.42 -1.41
CA SER A 299 -1.34 18.23 -2.27
C SER A 299 -0.41 17.17 -1.68
N ASP A 300 -0.48 15.94 -2.21
CA ASP A 300 0.41 14.84 -1.83
C ASP A 300 1.90 15.19 -1.97
N ASP A 301 2.30 15.90 -3.04
CA ASP A 301 3.68 16.30 -3.28
C ASP A 301 4.14 17.38 -2.30
N TYR A 302 3.26 18.30 -1.93
CA TYR A 302 3.53 19.28 -0.88
C TYR A 302 3.75 18.60 0.48
N LEU A 303 2.93 17.61 0.81
CA LEU A 303 3.06 16.87 2.06
C LEU A 303 4.38 16.11 2.11
N ARG A 304 4.80 15.46 1.01
CA ARG A 304 6.11 14.79 0.92
C ARG A 304 7.29 15.74 1.04
N ALA A 305 7.16 16.98 0.57
CA ALA A 305 8.20 18.00 0.69
C ALA A 305 8.33 18.57 2.12
N LYS A 306 7.36 18.31 3.01
CA LYS A 306 7.35 18.78 4.40
C LYS A 306 7.91 17.79 5.41
N VAL A 307 8.02 16.51 5.03
CA VAL A 307 8.49 15.40 5.87
C VAL A 307 9.98 15.16 5.69
#